data_AF-A0A348WG65-F1
#
_entry.id   AF-A0A348WG65-F1
#
_cell.length_a   1.000
_cell.length_b   1.000
_cell.length_c   1.000
_cell.angle_alpha   90.00
_cell.angle_beta   90.00
_cell.angle_gamma   90.00
#
_symmetry.space_group_name_H-M   'P 1'
#
loop_
_entity.id
_entity.type
_entity.pdbx_description
1 polymer ?
#
loop_
_entity_poly.entity_id
_entity_poly.type
_entity_poly.pdbx_seq_one_letter_code
_entity_poly.pdbx_strand_id
1 'polypeptide(L)'
;LYGIDDGSPAHYALSSGDFAALAAGYGRVGGLDRVATVINAIRADRPDALLLDGGDTWHGSYTCYHSQGQDMVNVMNALKPDAMTFHWEFTLGSDRVTELVEGLPYAAL
;
A
#
# COMPACT_ATOMS: atom_id res chain seq x y z
N LEU A 1 7.26 -1.62 -27.26
CA LEU A 1 7.79 -2.11 -25.97
C LEU A 1 7.77 -0.95 -24.98
N TYR A 2 7.59 -1.18 -23.67
CA TYR A 2 7.39 -0.13 -22.66
C TYR A 2 8.65 0.69 -22.28
N GLY A 3 9.78 0.52 -22.98
CA GLY A 3 11.02 1.27 -22.71
C GLY A 3 11.70 0.89 -21.39
N ILE A 4 11.70 -0.39 -21.03
CA ILE A 4 12.33 -0.91 -19.81
C ILE A 4 13.72 -1.45 -20.19
N ASP A 5 14.77 -0.78 -19.72
CA ASP A 5 16.16 -1.17 -19.97
C ASP A 5 16.64 -2.26 -19.02
N ASP A 6 17.52 -3.15 -19.50
CA ASP A 6 18.11 -4.20 -18.70
C ASP A 6 18.91 -3.63 -17.50
N GLY A 7 18.87 -4.31 -16.35
CA GLY A 7 19.51 -3.84 -15.12
C GLY A 7 18.87 -2.61 -14.43
N SER A 8 17.88 -1.95 -15.02
CA SER A 8 17.27 -0.74 -14.44
C SER A 8 16.37 -1.03 -13.23
N PRO A 9 16.04 -0.02 -12.39
CA PRO A 9 15.04 -0.18 -11.33
C PRO A 9 13.67 -0.62 -11.87
N ALA A 10 13.31 -0.19 -13.08
CA ALA A 10 12.08 -0.59 -13.74
C ALA A 10 12.11 -2.05 -14.19
N HIS A 11 13.26 -2.57 -14.63
CA HIS A 11 13.42 -3.99 -14.90
C HIS A 11 13.17 -4.80 -13.63
N TYR A 12 13.76 -4.37 -12.51
CA TYR A 12 13.53 -5.05 -11.23
C TYR A 12 12.06 -5.02 -10.78
N ALA A 13 11.38 -3.89 -10.93
CA ALA A 13 10.02 -3.72 -10.42
C ALA A 13 8.91 -4.28 -11.33
N LEU A 14 9.12 -4.36 -12.65
CA LEU A 14 8.06 -4.56 -13.64
C LEU A 14 8.24 -5.82 -14.50
N SER A 15 9.27 -6.62 -14.25
CA SER A 15 9.54 -7.87 -14.97
C SER A 15 10.17 -8.91 -14.03
N SER A 16 10.13 -10.18 -14.43
CA SER A 16 10.76 -11.29 -13.70
C SER A 16 12.20 -11.59 -14.15
N GLY A 17 12.68 -10.95 -15.22
CA GLY A 17 14.05 -11.09 -15.72
C GLY A 17 15.09 -10.68 -14.67
N ASP A 18 16.14 -11.50 -14.51
CA ASP A 18 17.25 -11.29 -13.57
C ASP A 18 16.85 -10.98 -12.11
N PHE A 19 15.61 -11.29 -11.71
CA PHE A 19 15.02 -10.84 -10.45
C PHE A 19 15.91 -11.13 -9.22
N ALA A 20 16.51 -12.32 -9.14
CA ALA A 20 17.36 -12.68 -8.00
C ALA A 20 18.63 -11.81 -7.92
N ALA A 21 19.28 -11.54 -9.05
CA ALA A 21 20.47 -10.69 -9.10
C ALA A 21 20.11 -9.23 -8.81
N LEU A 22 19.02 -8.74 -9.41
CA LEU A 22 18.55 -7.36 -9.22
C LEU A 22 18.04 -7.13 -7.79
N ALA A 23 17.33 -8.09 -7.19
CA ALA A 23 16.92 -8.02 -5.79
C ALA A 23 18.11 -7.97 -4.83
N ALA A 24 19.21 -8.68 -5.14
CA ALA A 24 20.43 -8.61 -4.36
C ALA A 24 21.13 -7.23 -4.47
N GLY A 25 21.05 -6.58 -5.64
CA GLY A 25 21.62 -5.26 -5.89
C GLY A 25 20.79 -4.10 -5.35
N TYR A 26 19.48 -4.08 -5.65
CA TYR A 26 18.56 -3.01 -5.26
C TYR A 26 17.96 -3.18 -3.85
N GLY A 27 17.96 -4.40 -3.32
CA GLY A 27 17.41 -4.71 -2.02
C GLY A 27 15.89 -4.91 -2.03
N ARG A 28 15.31 -5.00 -0.83
CA ARG A 28 13.87 -5.28 -0.63
C ARG A 28 13.02 -4.06 -0.98
N VAL A 29 11.86 -4.31 -1.60
CA VAL A 29 10.83 -3.31 -1.90
C VAL A 29 9.66 -3.39 -0.90
N GLY A 30 8.87 -2.32 -0.83
CA GLY A 30 7.71 -2.21 0.05
C GLY A 30 8.04 -1.78 1.48
N GLY A 31 7.14 -2.08 2.42
CA GLY A 31 7.19 -1.62 3.80
C GLY A 31 6.56 -0.24 4.00
N LEU A 32 5.56 -0.15 4.88
CA LEU A 32 4.78 1.08 5.08
C LEU A 32 5.61 2.24 5.67
N ASP A 33 6.69 1.94 6.40
CA ASP A 33 7.67 2.91 6.89
C ASP A 33 8.41 3.62 5.73
N ARG A 34 8.83 2.86 4.71
CA ARG A 34 9.49 3.40 3.51
C ARG A 34 8.50 4.13 2.62
N VAL A 35 7.29 3.58 2.47
CA VAL A 35 6.19 4.22 1.73
C VAL A 35 5.85 5.58 2.35
N ALA A 36 5.76 5.67 3.69
CA ALA A 36 5.52 6.94 4.40
C ALA A 36 6.61 7.97 4.13
N THR A 37 7.87 7.56 4.02
CA THR A 37 8.98 8.47 3.67
C THR A 37 8.77 9.12 2.31
N VAL A 38 8.41 8.32 1.29
CA VAL A 38 8.16 8.82 -0.07
C VAL A 38 6.92 9.71 -0.11
N ILE A 39 5.83 9.29 0.52
CA ILE A 39 4.58 10.08 0.59
C ILE A 39 4.82 11.42 1.28
N ASN A 40 5.54 11.45 2.39
CA ASN A 40 5.83 12.69 3.10
C ASN A 40 6.72 13.64 2.28
N ALA A 41 7.68 13.11 1.51
CA ALA A 41 8.47 13.91 0.59
C ALA A 41 7.59 14.53 -0.53
N ILE A 42 6.67 13.74 -1.10
CA ILE A 42 5.73 14.22 -2.13
C ILE A 42 4.82 15.31 -1.55
N ARG A 43 4.25 15.13 -0.36
CA ARG A 43 3.39 16.12 0.30
C ARG A 43 4.13 17.41 0.65
N ALA A 44 5.41 17.32 1.01
CA ALA A 44 6.23 18.50 1.27
C ALA A 44 6.46 19.33 -0.02
N ASP A 45 6.59 18.67 -1.17
CA ASP A 45 6.77 19.32 -2.48
C ASP A 45 5.43 19.76 -3.10
N ARG A 46 4.34 19.02 -2.82
CA ARG A 46 2.98 19.26 -3.33
C ARG A 46 1.95 19.14 -2.18
N PRO A 47 1.72 20.23 -1.43
CA PRO A 47 0.82 20.22 -0.28
C PRO A 47 -0.64 19.88 -0.60
N ASP A 48 -1.04 20.01 -1.86
CA ASP A 48 -2.37 19.72 -2.40
C ASP A 48 -2.48 18.31 -3.05
N ALA A 49 -1.42 17.49 -2.97
CA ALA A 49 -1.45 16.14 -3.51
C ALA A 49 -2.40 15.24 -2.72
N LEU A 50 -3.22 14.48 -3.45
CA LEU A 50 -4.08 13.45 -2.90
C LEU A 50 -3.31 12.13 -2.76
N LEU A 51 -3.53 11.42 -1.66
CA LEU A 51 -3.13 10.04 -1.46
C LEU A 51 -4.36 9.14 -1.58
N LEU A 52 -4.37 8.26 -2.58
CA LEU A 52 -5.47 7.34 -2.82
C LEU A 52 -5.02 5.91 -2.56
N ASP A 53 -5.79 5.17 -1.77
CA ASP A 53 -5.63 3.74 -1.57
C ASP A 53 -6.52 2.98 -2.57
N GLY A 54 -5.93 2.10 -3.38
CA GLY A 54 -6.65 1.33 -4.39
C GLY A 54 -7.42 0.12 -3.84
N GLY A 55 -7.35 -0.15 -2.54
CA GLY A 55 -7.92 -1.34 -1.90
C GLY A 55 -6.95 -2.53 -1.92
N ASP A 56 -7.45 -3.68 -1.44
CA ASP A 56 -6.63 -4.87 -1.12
C ASP A 56 -5.56 -4.60 -0.03
N THR A 57 -5.86 -3.67 0.87
CA THR A 57 -4.98 -3.21 1.94
C THR A 57 -5.23 -3.97 3.25
N TRP A 58 -6.47 -4.32 3.61
CA TRP A 58 -6.79 -4.95 4.91
C TRP A 58 -6.70 -6.48 4.90
N HIS A 59 -5.79 -7.04 4.10
CA HIS A 59 -5.66 -8.48 3.95
C HIS A 59 -4.21 -8.92 3.64
N GLY A 60 -3.99 -10.22 3.39
CA GLY A 60 -2.77 -10.76 2.77
C GLY A 60 -1.57 -10.97 3.69
N SER A 61 -1.45 -10.18 4.77
CA SER A 61 -0.36 -10.31 5.74
C SER A 61 -0.74 -11.17 6.95
N TYR A 62 0.27 -11.75 7.61
CA TYR A 62 0.07 -12.51 8.85
C TYR A 62 -0.52 -11.66 9.98
N THR A 63 -0.11 -10.40 10.09
CA THR A 63 -0.63 -9.47 11.11
C THR A 63 -2.05 -9.00 10.79
N CYS A 64 -2.40 -8.84 9.50
CA CYS A 64 -3.79 -8.60 9.07
C CYS A 64 -4.70 -9.75 9.52
N TYR A 65 -4.27 -11.00 9.34
CA TYR A 65 -5.04 -12.16 9.75
C TYR A 65 -5.31 -12.18 11.26
N HIS A 66 -4.29 -11.96 12.08
CA HIS A 66 -4.43 -11.96 13.54
C HIS A 66 -5.20 -10.76 14.10
N SER A 67 -5.08 -9.61 13.46
CA SER A 67 -5.73 -8.37 13.92
C SER A 67 -7.09 -8.12 13.26
N GLN A 68 -7.53 -9.03 12.37
CA GLN A 68 -8.74 -8.86 11.56
C GLN A 68 -8.75 -7.50 10.84
N GLY A 69 -7.61 -7.18 10.19
CA GLY A 69 -7.37 -5.95 9.42
C GLY A 69 -7.06 -4.69 10.25
N GLN A 70 -7.15 -4.74 11.59
CA GLN A 70 -6.98 -3.55 12.42
C GLN A 70 -5.58 -2.93 12.33
N ASP A 71 -4.55 -3.75 12.15
CA ASP A 71 -3.18 -3.25 12.01
C ASP A 71 -3.04 -2.32 10.79
N MET A 72 -3.58 -2.71 9.64
CA MET A 72 -3.56 -1.90 8.43
C MET A 72 -4.45 -0.67 8.55
N VAL A 73 -5.63 -0.78 9.17
CA VAL A 73 -6.45 0.40 9.48
C VAL A 73 -5.67 1.41 10.31
N ASN A 74 -4.96 0.96 11.35
CA ASN A 74 -4.15 1.85 12.20
C ASN A 74 -3.02 2.53 11.42
N VAL A 75 -2.30 1.78 10.59
CA VAL A 75 -1.18 2.34 9.82
C VAL A 75 -1.68 3.27 8.72
N MET A 76 -2.77 2.92 8.02
CA MET A 76 -3.36 3.78 6.99
C MET A 76 -3.96 5.06 7.60
N ASN A 77 -4.59 5.00 8.78
CA ASN A 77 -5.01 6.19 9.52
C ASN A 77 -3.83 7.12 9.83
N ALA A 78 -2.67 6.57 10.19
CA ALA A 78 -1.45 7.35 10.39
C ALA A 78 -0.88 7.91 9.07
N LEU A 79 -1.03 7.18 7.97
CA LEU A 79 -0.59 7.58 6.63
C LEU A 79 -1.52 8.62 5.98
N LYS A 80 -2.77 8.68 6.43
CA LYS A 80 -3.81 9.66 6.04
C LYS A 80 -4.11 9.64 4.53
N PRO A 81 -4.58 8.55 3.93
CA PRO A 81 -5.14 8.62 2.58
C PRO A 81 -6.38 9.53 2.58
N ASP A 82 -6.72 10.07 1.42
CA ASP A 82 -7.90 10.88 1.20
C ASP A 82 -9.13 10.00 0.90
N ALA A 83 -8.91 8.88 0.21
CA ALA A 83 -9.93 7.89 -0.05
C ALA A 83 -9.35 6.48 -0.22
N MET A 84 -10.19 5.47 -0.02
CA MET A 84 -9.91 4.08 -0.38
C MET A 84 -11.07 3.42 -1.12
N THR A 85 -10.76 2.40 -1.91
CA THR A 85 -11.74 1.43 -2.48
C THR A 85 -11.56 0.05 -1.86
N PHE A 86 -12.42 -0.91 -2.23
CA PHE A 86 -12.50 -2.23 -1.60
C PHE A 86 -12.46 -3.38 -2.59
N HIS A 87 -11.88 -4.50 -2.18
CA HIS A 87 -12.07 -5.80 -2.80
C HIS A 87 -11.83 -6.94 -1.79
N TRP A 88 -10.58 -7.28 -1.46
CA TRP A 88 -10.29 -8.35 -0.50
C TRP A 88 -10.66 -8.02 0.95
N GLU A 89 -10.90 -6.75 1.27
CA GLU A 89 -11.42 -6.30 2.57
C GLU A 89 -12.68 -7.08 2.98
N PHE A 90 -13.55 -7.42 2.02
CA PHE A 90 -14.80 -8.13 2.29
C PHE A 90 -14.62 -9.57 2.78
N THR A 91 -13.41 -10.13 2.70
CA THR A 91 -13.11 -11.45 3.29
C THR A 91 -13.09 -11.45 4.82
N LEU A 92 -13.05 -10.26 5.45
CA LEU A 92 -13.24 -10.10 6.90
C LEU A 92 -14.71 -10.30 7.32
N GLY A 93 -15.65 -10.30 6.37
CA GLY A 93 -17.10 -10.31 6.61
C GLY A 93 -17.69 -8.90 6.73
N SER A 94 -18.95 -8.75 6.34
CA SER A 94 -19.65 -7.45 6.27
C SER A 94 -19.67 -6.69 7.59
N ASP A 95 -19.86 -7.40 8.70
CA ASP A 95 -19.97 -6.80 10.02
C ASP A 95 -18.64 -6.15 10.42
N ARG A 96 -17.52 -6.85 10.18
CA ARG A 96 -16.19 -6.33 10.46
C ARG A 96 -15.81 -5.17 9.54
N VAL A 97 -16.14 -5.26 8.24
CA VAL A 97 -15.90 -4.14 7.31
C VAL A 97 -16.69 -2.91 7.72
N THR A 98 -17.96 -3.07 8.11
CA THR A 98 -18.80 -1.95 8.57
C THR A 98 -18.22 -1.30 9.81
N GLU A 99 -17.83 -2.09 10.82
CA GLU A 99 -17.18 -1.60 12.04
C GLU A 99 -15.92 -0.78 11.73
N LEU A 100 -15.08 -1.26 10.82
CA LEU A 100 -13.85 -0.55 10.43
C LEU A 100 -14.14 0.76 9.71
N VAL A 101 -15.07 0.75 8.76
CA VAL A 101 -15.44 1.92 7.94
C VAL A 101 -16.04 3.05 8.80
N GLU A 102 -16.85 2.73 9.80
CA GLU A 102 -17.42 3.72 10.73
C GLU A 102 -16.35 4.54 11.49
N GLY A 103 -15.15 3.97 11.67
CA GLY A 103 -14.04 4.61 12.36
C GLY A 103 -13.02 5.31 11.46
N LEU A 104 -13.20 5.31 10.14
CA LEU A 104 -12.19 5.87 9.22
C LEU A 104 -12.20 7.41 9.22
N PRO A 105 -11.03 8.06 9.27
CA PRO A 105 -10.91 9.51 9.16
C PRO A 105 -10.87 10.01 7.70
N TYR A 106 -11.16 9.14 6.73
CA TYR A 106 -11.09 9.41 5.29
C TYR A 106 -12.20 8.68 4.53
N ALA A 107 -12.39 9.00 3.25
CA ALA A 107 -13.51 8.47 2.48
C ALA A 107 -13.33 6.98 2.14
N ALA A 108 -14.37 6.19 2.42
CA ALA A 108 -14.54 4.84 1.93
C ALA A 108 -15.51 4.90 0.73
N LEU A 109 -15.02 4.58 -0.48
CA LEU A 109 -15.76 4.76 -1.74
C LEU A 109 -16.05 3.44 -2.46
#